data_AF-R6G984-F1
#
_entry.id   AF-R6G984-F1
#
_cell.length_a   1.000
_cell.length_b   1.000
_cell.length_c   1.000
_cell.angle_alpha   90.00
_cell.angle_beta   90.00
_cell.angle_gamma   90.00
#
_symmetry.space_group_name_H-M   'P 1'
#
loop_
_entity.id
_entity.type
_entity.pdbx_description
1 polymer ?
#
loop_
_entity_poly.entity_id
_entity_poly.type
_entity_poly.pdbx_seq_one_letter_code
_entity_poly.pdbx_strand_id
1 'polypeptide(L)'
;MSVARIYDLYAQKIADITHIPYPYIVALRDQGILDQKAARDKLIFHDYWKLVKTKQFTEKQIIEKLSGVYNVNQRKIQYVIKQKPKRMCYCRNCGTQLSQTIFIRNDGLCDRCIAHQINL
;
A
#
# COMPACT_ATOMS: atom_id res chain seq x y z
N MET A 1 -14.90 14.85 9.74
CA MET A 1 -13.70 14.45 10.51
C MET A 1 -12.63 15.52 10.34
N SER A 2 -11.81 15.80 11.36
CA SER A 2 -10.67 16.70 11.20
C SER A 2 -9.56 16.07 10.36
N VAL A 3 -8.72 16.89 9.73
CA VAL A 3 -7.59 16.45 8.89
C VAL A 3 -6.61 15.58 9.68
N ALA A 4 -6.32 15.92 10.93
CA ALA A 4 -5.44 15.13 11.81
C ALA A 4 -5.97 13.69 12.00
N ARG A 5 -7.27 13.54 12.29
CA ARG A 5 -7.90 12.22 12.47
C ARG A 5 -7.86 11.35 11.21
N ILE A 6 -7.86 11.97 10.03
CA ILE A 6 -7.74 11.25 8.76
C ILE A 6 -6.32 10.71 8.57
N TYR A 7 -5.30 11.48 8.93
CA TYR A 7 -3.91 11.02 8.85
C TYR A 7 -3.56 9.99 9.91
N ASP A 8 -4.18 10.04 11.09
CA ASP A 8 -4.08 8.96 12.09
C ASP A 8 -4.68 7.65 11.57
N LEU A 9 -5.84 7.72 10.90
CA LEU A 9 -6.46 6.56 10.25
C LEU A 9 -5.52 5.95 9.20
N TYR A 10 -4.80 6.77 8.43
CA TYR A 10 -3.87 6.27 7.43
C TYR A 10 -2.68 5.58 8.08
N ALA A 11 -2.10 6.18 9.12
CA ALA A 11 -0.98 5.60 9.86
C ALA A 11 -1.35 4.24 10.46
N GLN A 12 -2.54 4.14 11.08
CA GLN A 12 -3.02 2.86 11.63
C GLN A 12 -3.20 1.80 10.54
N LYS A 13 -3.87 2.13 9.43
CA LYS A 13 -4.05 1.18 8.32
C LYS A 13 -2.72 0.72 7.71
N ILE A 14 -1.74 1.62 7.59
CA ILE A 14 -0.41 1.25 7.09
C ILE A 14 0.27 0.29 8.06
N ALA A 15 0.20 0.55 9.36
CA ALA A 15 0.73 -0.35 10.38
C ALA A 15 0.10 -1.75 10.27
N ASP A 16 -1.23 -1.82 10.15
CA ASP A 16 -1.96 -3.08 10.04
C ASP A 16 -1.58 -3.88 8.76
N ILE A 17 -1.40 -3.19 7.62
CA ILE A 17 -1.09 -3.82 6.32
C ILE A 17 0.38 -4.26 6.24
N THR A 18 1.28 -3.47 6.81
CA THR A 18 2.74 -3.68 6.68
C THR A 18 3.33 -4.45 7.85
N HIS A 19 2.58 -4.60 8.94
CA HIS A 19 3.03 -5.11 10.23
C HIS A 19 4.19 -4.30 10.84
N ILE A 20 4.42 -3.07 10.37
CA ILE A 20 5.32 -2.11 11.00
C ILE A 20 4.58 -1.51 12.20
N PRO A 21 5.17 -1.49 13.41
CA PRO A 21 4.52 -0.90 14.56
C PRO A 21 4.06 0.54 14.35
N TYR A 22 2.83 0.84 14.77
CA TYR A 22 2.18 2.14 14.60
C TYR A 22 3.05 3.35 15.01
N PRO A 23 3.79 3.34 16.14
CA PRO A 23 4.63 4.47 16.53
C PRO A 23 5.66 4.87 15.47
N TYR A 24 6.21 3.91 14.72
CA TYR A 24 7.17 4.20 13.66
C TYR A 24 6.52 4.86 12.45
N ILE A 25 5.29 4.46 12.09
CA ILE A 25 4.56 5.10 11.00
C ILE A 25 4.20 6.56 11.35
N VAL A 26 3.82 6.80 12.61
CA VAL A 26 3.57 8.16 13.13
C VAL A 26 4.83 9.01 13.03
N ALA A 27 5.99 8.49 13.47
CA ALA A 27 7.26 9.20 13.39
C ALA A 27 7.61 9.57 11.93
N LEU A 28 7.45 8.64 10.97
CA LEU A 28 7.70 8.91 9.55
C LEU A 28 6.76 9.97 8.98
N ARG A 29 5.49 9.98 9.39
CA ARG A 29 4.54 11.03 9.01
C ARG A 29 4.95 12.39 9.56
N ASP A 30 5.21 12.47 10.85
CA ASP A 30 5.45 13.74 11.54
C ASP A 30 6.77 14.39 11.10
N GLN A 31 7.73 13.59 10.62
CA GLN A 31 8.95 14.05 9.96
C GLN A 31 8.77 14.41 8.48
N GLY A 32 7.56 14.30 7.92
CA GLY A 32 7.28 14.62 6.52
C GLY A 32 7.82 13.60 5.50
N ILE A 33 8.28 12.44 5.95
CA ILE A 33 8.83 11.38 5.09
C ILE A 33 7.71 10.64 4.36
N LEU A 34 6.55 10.47 5.01
CA LEU A 34 5.41 9.78 4.44
C LEU A 34 4.54 10.72 3.61
N ASP A 35 4.54 10.56 2.29
CA ASP A 35 3.60 11.27 1.40
C ASP A 35 2.16 10.82 1.68
N GLN A 36 1.42 11.71 2.35
CA GLN A 36 0.04 11.46 2.76
C GLN A 36 -0.92 11.29 1.58
N LYS A 37 -0.68 11.96 0.45
CA LYS A 37 -1.55 11.84 -0.74
C LYS A 37 -1.34 10.48 -1.40
N ALA A 38 -0.08 10.07 -1.57
CA ALA A 38 0.25 8.76 -2.11
C ALA A 38 -0.23 7.63 -1.18
N ALA A 39 -0.02 7.78 0.13
CA ALA A 39 -0.51 6.85 1.15
C ALA A 39 -2.03 6.67 1.08
N ARG A 40 -2.80 7.77 1.05
CA ARG A 40 -4.26 7.73 0.88
C ARG A 40 -4.66 6.94 -0.36
N ASP A 41 -4.08 7.27 -1.51
CA ASP A 41 -4.45 6.65 -2.78
C ASP A 41 -4.14 5.14 -2.77
N LYS A 42 -3.04 4.72 -2.12
CA LYS A 42 -2.73 3.28 -1.91
C LYS A 42 -3.73 2.59 -0.97
N LEU A 43 -4.13 3.26 0.12
CA LEU A 43 -5.09 2.73 1.08
C LEU A 43 -6.50 2.59 0.48
N ILE A 44 -6.96 3.57 -0.30
CA ILE A 44 -8.21 3.50 -1.07
C ILE A 44 -8.20 2.29 -2.00
N PHE A 45 -7.11 2.10 -2.76
CA PHE A 45 -6.97 0.99 -3.68
C PHE A 45 -7.01 -0.36 -2.94
N HIS A 46 -6.28 -0.48 -1.83
CA HIS A 46 -6.27 -1.68 -1.00
C HIS A 46 -7.67 -2.04 -0.48
N ASP A 47 -8.36 -1.08 0.14
CA ASP A 47 -9.69 -1.30 0.72
C ASP A 47 -10.74 -1.62 -0.34
N TYR A 48 -10.68 -0.96 -1.50
CA TYR A 48 -11.55 -1.25 -2.64
C TYR A 48 -11.44 -2.73 -3.05
N TRP A 49 -10.22 -3.21 -3.31
CA TRP A 49 -10.02 -4.59 -3.74
C TRP A 49 -10.34 -5.61 -2.64
N LYS A 50 -10.13 -5.26 -1.37
CA LYS A 50 -10.58 -6.09 -0.23
C LYS A 50 -12.10 -6.26 -0.25
N LEU A 51 -12.85 -5.19 -0.47
CA LEU A 51 -14.32 -5.23 -0.52
C LEU A 51 -14.84 -5.94 -1.78
N VAL A 52 -14.27 -5.68 -2.95
CA VAL A 52 -14.65 -6.37 -4.21
C VAL A 52 -14.49 -7.89 -4.09
N LYS A 53 -13.40 -8.35 -3.45
CA LYS A 53 -13.16 -9.79 -3.23
C LYS A 53 -14.25 -10.48 -2.40
N THR A 54 -14.96 -9.75 -1.54
CA THR A 54 -16.07 -10.32 -0.75
C THR A 54 -17.29 -10.67 -1.61
N LYS A 55 -17.45 -10.04 -2.79
CA LYS A 55 -18.63 -10.13 -3.67
C LYS A 55 -19.96 -9.75 -3.00
N GLN A 56 -19.93 -9.08 -1.85
CA GLN A 56 -21.14 -8.71 -1.09
C GLN A 56 -21.72 -7.35 -1.48
N PHE A 57 -20.92 -6.48 -2.12
CA PHE A 57 -21.28 -5.09 -2.36
C PHE A 57 -21.13 -4.73 -3.83
N THR A 58 -22.01 -3.84 -4.31
CA THR A 58 -21.85 -3.24 -5.63
C THR A 58 -20.72 -2.21 -5.63
N GLU A 59 -20.11 -1.99 -6.80
CA GLU A 59 -19.06 -0.97 -6.97
C GLU A 59 -19.51 0.41 -6.48
N LYS A 60 -20.76 0.81 -6.78
CA LYS A 60 -21.32 2.09 -6.35
C LYS A 60 -21.36 2.23 -4.82
N GLN A 61 -21.80 1.19 -4.11
CA GLN A 61 -21.81 1.18 -2.63
C GLN A 61 -20.41 1.27 -2.04
N ILE A 62 -19.44 0.56 -2.64
CA ILE A 62 -18.04 0.62 -2.20
C ILE A 62 -17.48 2.04 -2.41
N ILE A 63 -17.71 2.65 -3.58
CA ILE A 63 -17.26 4.01 -3.89
C ILE A 63 -17.84 5.03 -2.92
N GLU A 64 -19.15 4.97 -2.64
CA GLU A 64 -19.84 5.83 -1.67
C GLU A 64 -19.19 5.71 -0.28
N LYS A 65 -18.98 4.47 0.19
CA LYS A 65 -18.38 4.21 1.49
C LYS A 65 -16.95 4.74 1.58
N LEU A 66 -16.12 4.49 0.57
CA LEU A 66 -14.74 4.96 0.53
C LEU A 66 -14.65 6.49 0.46
N SER A 67 -15.54 7.13 -0.32
CA SER A 67 -15.65 8.60 -0.38
C SER A 67 -15.84 9.19 1.02
N GLY A 68 -16.74 8.61 1.83
CA GLY A 68 -16.98 9.04 3.21
C GLY A 68 -15.80 8.77 4.16
N VAL A 69 -15.21 7.58 4.09
CA VAL A 69 -14.08 7.18 4.98
C VAL A 69 -12.84 8.03 4.75
N TYR A 70 -12.50 8.29 3.48
CA TYR A 70 -11.29 9.02 3.11
C TYR A 70 -11.52 10.53 2.93
N ASN A 71 -12.78 10.99 3.10
CA ASN A 71 -13.19 12.37 2.89
C ASN A 71 -12.70 12.96 1.56
N VAL A 72 -12.87 12.20 0.47
CA VAL A 72 -12.55 12.61 -0.90
C VAL A 72 -13.74 12.32 -1.79
N ASN A 73 -13.94 13.10 -2.84
CA ASN A 73 -15.07 12.89 -3.74
C ASN A 73 -14.96 11.55 -4.51
N GLN A 74 -16.11 11.06 -4.99
CA GLN A 74 -16.20 9.81 -5.73
C GLN A 74 -15.36 9.79 -7.02
N ARG A 75 -15.21 10.94 -7.70
CA ARG A 75 -14.34 11.06 -8.89
C ARG A 75 -12.89 10.71 -8.57
N LYS A 76 -12.38 11.14 -7.40
CA LYS A 76 -11.04 10.79 -6.93
C LYS A 76 -10.93 9.30 -6.63
N ILE A 77 -11.94 8.69 -5.99
CA ILE A 77 -11.98 7.23 -5.78
C ILE A 77 -11.88 6.49 -7.12
N GLN A 78 -12.74 6.85 -8.09
CA GLN A 78 -12.76 6.25 -9.42
C GLN A 78 -11.42 6.37 -10.14
N TYR A 79 -10.77 7.54 -10.05
CA TYR A 79 -9.44 7.74 -10.61
C TYR A 79 -8.40 6.80 -9.98
N VAL A 80 -8.40 6.69 -8.66
CA VAL A 80 -7.45 5.84 -7.92
C VAL A 80 -7.63 4.36 -8.26
N ILE A 81 -8.86 3.85 -8.28
CA ILE A 81 -9.12 2.41 -8.53
C ILE A 81 -8.82 1.99 -9.97
N LYS A 82 -8.90 2.93 -10.93
CA LYS A 82 -8.55 2.70 -12.34
C LYS A 82 -7.04 2.66 -12.59
N GLN A 83 -6.21 3.15 -11.67
CA GLN A 83 -4.76 3.12 -11.87
C GLN A 83 -4.23 1.68 -11.79
N LYS A 84 -3.39 1.30 -12.74
CA LYS A 84 -2.63 0.06 -12.65
C LYS A 84 -1.51 0.26 -11.61
N PRO A 85 -1.46 -0.52 -10.52
CA PRO A 85 -0.40 -0.38 -9.55
C PRO A 85 0.94 -0.74 -10.20
N LYS A 86 1.92 0.18 -10.15
CA LYS A 86 3.32 -0.20 -10.37
C LYS A 86 3.72 -1.16 -9.25
N ARG A 87 3.92 -2.42 -9.60
CA ARG A 87 4.43 -3.43 -8.68
C ARG A 87 5.92 -3.15 -8.48
N MET A 88 6.26 -2.64 -7.30
CA MET A 88 7.66 -2.55 -6.89
C MET A 88 7.98 -3.83 -6.13
N CYS A 89 8.94 -4.58 -6.63
CA CYS A 89 9.44 -5.79 -5.98
C CYS A 89 10.78 -5.44 -5.33
N TYR A 90 11.03 -5.94 -4.13
CA TYR A 90 12.28 -5.70 -3.42
C TYR A 90 12.86 -7.04 -2.97
N CYS A 91 14.19 -7.15 -3.00
CA CYS A 91 14.88 -8.30 -2.44
C CYS A 91 14.53 -8.45 -0.96
N ARG A 92 14.05 -9.62 -0.55
CA ARG A 92 13.66 -9.89 0.85
C ARG A 92 14.84 -9.86 1.81
N ASN A 93 16.07 -9.98 1.31
CA ASN A 93 17.29 -9.95 2.13
C ASN A 93 17.92 -8.55 2.22
N CYS A 94 18.15 -7.89 1.08
CA CYS A 94 18.92 -6.65 1.04
C CYS A 94 18.12 -5.40 0.61
N GLY A 95 16.82 -5.54 0.34
CA GLY A 95 15.96 -4.42 -0.04
C GLY A 95 16.21 -3.84 -1.44
N THR A 96 17.12 -4.41 -2.25
CA THR A 96 17.35 -3.94 -3.62
C THR A 96 16.09 -4.07 -4.46
N GLN A 97 15.73 -3.02 -5.21
CA GLN A 97 14.58 -3.06 -6.12
C GLN A 97 14.82 -4.06 -7.27
N LEU A 98 13.81 -4.88 -7.54
CA LEU A 98 13.81 -5.95 -8.54
C LEU A 98 12.73 -5.71 -9.59
N SER A 99 12.97 -6.23 -10.80
CA SER A 99 11.88 -6.47 -11.75
C SER A 99 10.99 -7.60 -11.24
N GLN A 100 9.73 -7.62 -11.68
CA GLN A 100 8.81 -8.70 -11.32
C GLN A 100 9.33 -10.08 -11.77
N THR A 101 9.99 -10.13 -12.93
CA THR A 101 10.59 -11.36 -13.47
C THR A 101 11.68 -11.91 -12.55
N ILE A 102 12.61 -11.06 -12.09
CA ILE A 102 13.68 -11.49 -11.17
C ILE A 102 13.07 -11.92 -9.84
N PHE A 103 12.13 -11.14 -9.30
CA PHE A 103 11.49 -11.47 -8.02
C PHE A 103 10.79 -12.84 -8.06
N ILE A 104 10.10 -13.18 -9.15
CA ILE A 104 9.44 -14.49 -9.28
C ILE A 104 10.48 -15.60 -9.48
N ARG A 105 11.45 -15.41 -10.37
CA ARG A 105 12.48 -16.43 -10.68
C ARG A 105 13.29 -16.83 -9.46
N ASN A 106 13.63 -15.85 -8.62
CA ASN A 106 14.56 -16.00 -7.52
C ASN A 106 13.86 -16.09 -6.14
N ASP A 107 12.55 -16.39 -6.13
CA ASP A 107 11.69 -16.37 -4.93
C ASP A 107 11.94 -15.16 -4.00
N GLY A 108 11.99 -13.99 -4.59
CA GLY A 108 12.14 -12.73 -3.89
C GLY A 108 13.57 -12.36 -3.49
N LEU A 109 14.60 -13.08 -3.94
CA LEU A 109 16.00 -12.70 -3.74
C LEU A 109 16.62 -12.05 -4.99
N CYS A 110 17.58 -11.15 -4.80
CA CYS A 110 18.38 -10.64 -5.92
C CYS A 110 19.47 -11.62 -6.31
N ASP A 111 19.96 -11.53 -7.55
CA ASP A 111 21.03 -12.42 -8.04
C ASP A 111 22.28 -12.36 -7.13
N ARG A 112 22.60 -11.18 -6.58
CA ARG A 112 23.71 -11.01 -5.62
C ARG A 112 23.51 -11.81 -4.34
N CYS A 113 22.32 -11.78 -3.74
CA CYS A 113 22.04 -12.53 -2.52
C CYS A 113 22.02 -14.04 -2.76
N ILE A 114 21.52 -14.49 -3.92
CA ILE A 114 21.61 -15.91 -4.30
C ILE A 114 23.06 -16.34 -4.47
N ALA A 115 23.88 -15.53 -5.15
CA ALA A 115 25.29 -15.86 -5.36
C ALA A 115 26.05 -16.08 -4.03
N HIS A 116 25.72 -15.30 -2.99
CA HIS A 116 26.29 -15.49 -1.65
C HIS A 116 25.86 -16.79 -0.93
N GLN A 117 24.83 -17.49 -1.42
CA GLN A 117 24.35 -18.76 -0.86
C GLN A 117 24.95 -19.99 -1.55
N ILE A 118 25.71 -19.79 -2.64
CA ILE A 118 26.36 -20.89 -3.36
C ILE A 118 27.62 -21.29 -2.60
N ASN A 119 27.65 -22.52 -2.08
CA ASN A 119 28.86 -23.13 -1.52
C ASN A 119 29.56 -23.95 -2.63
N LEU A 120 30.88 -23.77 -2.77
CA LEU A 120 31.75 -24.54 -3.67
C LEU A 120 32.56 -25.57 -2.89
#